data_AF-A0A1G3UJ94-F1
#
_entry.id   AF-A0A1G3UJ94-F1
#
_cell.length_a   1.000
_cell.length_b   1.000
_cell.length_c   1.000
_cell.angle_alpha   90.00
_cell.angle_beta   90.00
_cell.angle_gamma   90.00
#
_symmetry.space_group_name_H-M   'P 1'
#
loop_
_entity.id
_entity.type
_entity.pdbx_description
1 polymer ?
#
loop_
_entity_poly.entity_id
_entity_poly.type
_entity_poly.pdbx_seq_one_letter_code
_entity_poly.pdbx_strand_id
1 'polypeptide(L)'
;MPILNANYSSINHEEMAASIGLKSKHIPMLITSFIEESKQILDVLKESISTKDYEKIRLNVHAIKGSAGNLKFTEIYEMAKEMEFAASAQKSDFEYEIYFDAI
;
A
#
# COMPACT_ATOMS: atom_id res chain seq x y z
N MET A 1 9.82 -7.42 7.76
CA MET A 1 8.98 -8.61 8.08
C MET A 1 7.54 -8.21 7.83
N PRO A 2 6.72 -9.10 7.24
CA PRO A 2 5.33 -8.79 6.90
C PRO A 2 4.48 -8.48 8.14
N ILE A 3 3.65 -7.42 8.07
CA ILE A 3 2.73 -7.00 9.14
C ILE A 3 1.32 -7.48 8.80
N LEU A 4 0.90 -8.59 9.41
CA LEU A 4 -0.37 -9.25 9.09
C LEU A 4 -1.53 -8.88 10.04
N ASN A 5 -1.28 -8.00 11.00
CA ASN A 5 -2.20 -7.65 12.08
C ASN A 5 -2.36 -6.13 12.26
N ALA A 6 -2.17 -5.36 11.18
CA ALA A 6 -2.41 -3.92 11.19
C ALA A 6 -3.85 -3.62 11.65
N ASN A 7 -4.01 -2.64 12.54
CA ASN A 7 -5.31 -2.27 13.09
C ASN A 7 -5.58 -0.78 12.88
N TYR A 8 -6.54 -0.50 12.01
CA TYR A 8 -6.96 0.84 11.62
C TYR A 8 -8.31 1.27 12.24
N SER A 9 -8.85 0.50 13.18
CA SER A 9 -10.17 0.80 13.79
C SER A 9 -10.22 2.10 14.59
N SER A 10 -9.07 2.60 15.05
CA SER A 10 -8.96 3.82 15.87
C SER A 10 -8.32 5.01 15.13
N ILE A 11 -8.40 5.05 13.80
CA ILE A 11 -7.85 6.18 13.02
C ILE A 11 -8.51 7.49 13.47
N ASN A 12 -7.68 8.51 13.69
CA ASN A 12 -8.13 9.87 13.97
C ASN A 12 -8.29 10.68 12.67
N HIS A 13 -9.54 10.89 12.24
CA HIS A 13 -9.85 11.65 11.02
C HIS A 13 -9.43 13.13 11.10
N GLU A 14 -9.42 13.74 12.30
CA GLU A 14 -9.00 15.14 12.47
C GLU A 14 -7.50 15.29 12.23
N GLU A 15 -6.69 14.41 12.81
CA GLU A 15 -5.23 14.43 12.60
C GLU A 15 -4.83 14.12 11.16
N MET A 16 -5.54 13.19 10.52
CA MET A 16 -5.32 12.87 9.11
C MET A 16 -5.63 14.10 8.25
N ALA A 17 -6.81 14.70 8.43
CA ALA A 17 -7.24 15.86 7.65
C ALA A 17 -6.31 17.05 7.84
N ALA A 18 -5.89 17.33 9.10
CA ALA A 18 -4.95 18.40 9.41
C ALA A 18 -3.60 18.21 8.69
N SER A 19 -3.10 16.97 8.58
CA SER A 19 -1.81 16.71 7.93
C SER A 19 -1.80 16.93 6.41
N ILE A 20 -2.96 16.96 5.78
CA ILE A 20 -3.13 17.18 4.33
C ILE A 20 -3.91 18.46 4.01
N GLY A 21 -4.16 19.32 5.01
CA GLY A 21 -4.84 20.61 4.82
C GLY A 21 -6.32 20.52 4.46
N LEU A 22 -7.00 19.44 4.86
CA LEU A 22 -8.42 19.20 4.58
C LEU A 22 -9.28 19.26 5.86
N LYS A 23 -10.60 19.22 5.67
CA LYS A 23 -11.57 19.03 6.76
C LYS A 23 -11.84 17.54 6.96
N SER A 24 -11.98 17.10 8.21
CA SER A 24 -12.23 15.70 8.59
C SER A 24 -13.41 15.05 7.86
N LYS A 25 -14.44 15.82 7.51
CA LYS A 25 -15.59 15.36 6.71
C LYS A 25 -15.22 14.77 5.34
N HIS A 26 -14.03 15.08 4.80
CA HIS A 26 -13.55 14.56 3.51
C HIS A 26 -12.76 13.26 3.64
N ILE A 27 -12.32 12.88 4.85
CA ILE A 27 -11.51 11.68 5.07
C ILE A 27 -12.22 10.39 4.63
N PRO A 28 -13.52 10.15 4.92
CA PRO A 28 -14.19 8.95 4.44
C PRO A 28 -14.15 8.78 2.91
N MET A 29 -14.22 9.89 2.16
CA MET A 29 -14.12 9.87 0.70
C MET A 29 -12.71 9.45 0.25
N LEU A 30 -11.66 10.00 0.87
CA LEU A 30 -10.28 9.63 0.53
C LEU A 30 -9.96 8.17 0.86
N ILE A 31 -10.46 7.67 2.00
CA ILE A 31 -10.33 6.25 2.36
C ILE A 31 -11.06 5.37 1.34
N THR A 32 -12.24 5.78 0.88
CA THR A 32 -12.99 5.05 -0.15
C THR A 32 -12.19 5.00 -1.46
N SER A 33 -11.67 6.15 -1.92
CA SER A 33 -10.82 6.20 -3.12
C SER A 33 -9.58 5.33 -2.99
N PHE A 34 -8.91 5.37 -1.82
CA PHE A 34 -7.76 4.49 -1.55
C PHE A 34 -8.12 3.01 -1.69
N ILE A 35 -9.24 2.57 -1.12
CA ILE A 35 -9.68 1.16 -1.18
C ILE A 35 -10.00 0.76 -2.63
N GLU A 36 -10.70 1.61 -3.38
CA GLU A 36 -11.08 1.34 -4.77
C GLU A 36 -9.87 1.27 -5.70
N GLU A 37 -8.95 2.23 -5.59
CA GLU A 37 -7.71 2.26 -6.36
C GLU A 37 -6.80 1.09 -6.00
N SER A 38 -6.62 0.81 -4.70
CA SER A 38 -5.75 -0.28 -4.23
C SER A 38 -6.24 -1.64 -4.71
N LYS A 39 -7.56 -1.90 -4.73
CA LYS A 39 -8.10 -3.16 -5.28
C LYS A 39 -7.70 -3.40 -6.73
N GLN A 40 -7.80 -2.38 -7.57
CA GLN A 40 -7.43 -2.49 -8.99
C GLN A 40 -5.93 -2.75 -9.15
N ILE A 41 -5.11 -2.08 -8.34
CA ILE A 41 -3.66 -2.27 -8.34
C ILE A 41 -3.28 -3.68 -7.85
N LEU A 42 -3.94 -4.17 -6.79
CA LEU A 42 -3.69 -5.49 -6.22
C LEU A 42 -4.00 -6.62 -7.21
N ASP A 43 -5.07 -6.51 -8.01
CA ASP A 43 -5.39 -7.49 -9.05
C ASP A 43 -4.22 -7.62 -10.07
N VAL A 44 -3.67 -6.48 -10.49
CA VAL A 44 -2.52 -6.44 -11.41
C VAL A 44 -1.24 -6.93 -10.73
N LEU A 45 -1.01 -6.52 -9.49
CA LEU A 45 0.17 -6.90 -8.71
C LEU A 45 0.26 -8.41 -8.53
N LYS A 46 -0.88 -9.08 -8.27
CA LYS A 46 -0.95 -10.53 -8.13
C LYS A 46 -0.46 -11.27 -9.38
N GLU A 47 -0.85 -10.80 -10.55
CA GLU A 47 -0.36 -11.34 -11.84
C GLU A 47 1.14 -11.05 -12.04
N SER A 48 1.59 -9.84 -11.70
CA SER A 48 3.00 -9.48 -11.80
C SER A 48 3.90 -10.32 -10.90
N ILE A 49 3.43 -10.65 -9.70
CA ILE A 49 4.12 -11.57 -8.78
C ILE A 49 4.23 -12.97 -9.39
N SER A 50 3.12 -13.53 -9.89
CA SER A 50 3.12 -14.89 -10.47
C SER A 50 3.99 -15.01 -11.72
N THR A 51 4.12 -13.94 -12.48
CA THR A 51 4.96 -13.85 -13.70
C THR A 51 6.38 -13.36 -13.42
N LYS A 52 6.72 -13.01 -12.18
CA LYS A 52 8.00 -12.41 -11.77
C LYS A 52 8.37 -11.15 -12.56
N ASP A 53 7.37 -10.36 -12.93
CA ASP A 53 7.56 -9.08 -13.61
C ASP A 53 7.94 -8.00 -12.58
N TYR A 54 9.22 -7.96 -12.18
CA TYR A 54 9.70 -7.08 -11.12
C TYR A 54 9.49 -5.60 -11.39
N GLU A 55 9.55 -5.15 -12.65
CA GLU A 55 9.25 -3.74 -12.97
C GLU A 55 7.78 -3.43 -12.75
N LYS A 56 6.88 -4.32 -13.18
CA LYS A 56 5.44 -4.14 -12.95
C LYS A 56 5.09 -4.28 -11.46
N ILE A 57 5.74 -5.17 -10.71
CA ILE A 57 5.63 -5.22 -9.24
C ILE A 57 6.02 -3.85 -8.67
N ARG A 58 7.23 -3.36 -8.96
CA ARG A 58 7.78 -2.09 -8.47
C ARG A 58 6.84 -0.92 -8.74
N LEU A 59 6.33 -0.78 -9.96
CA LEU A 59 5.45 0.32 -10.34
C LEU A 59 4.10 0.28 -9.60
N ASN A 60 3.50 -0.91 -9.46
CA ASN A 60 2.21 -1.05 -8.77
C ASN A 60 2.34 -0.80 -7.26
N VAL A 61 3.37 -1.35 -6.60
CA VAL A 61 3.57 -1.11 -5.17
C VAL A 61 4.02 0.32 -4.87
N HIS A 62 4.71 0.99 -5.79
CA HIS A 62 5.04 2.41 -5.67
C HIS A 62 3.77 3.27 -5.56
N ALA A 63 2.74 2.97 -6.37
CA ALA A 63 1.46 3.67 -6.32
C ALA A 63 0.75 3.44 -4.97
N ILE A 64 0.66 2.19 -4.49
CA ILE A 64 0.08 1.87 -3.18
C ILE A 64 0.83 2.59 -2.06
N LYS A 65 2.17 2.56 -2.08
CA LYS A 65 3.02 3.25 -1.10
C LYS A 65 2.70 4.75 -1.06
N GLY A 66 2.59 5.40 -2.21
CA GLY A 66 2.26 6.83 -2.30
C GLY A 66 0.91 7.15 -1.65
N SER A 67 -0.13 6.40 -2.01
CA SER A 67 -1.48 6.60 -1.48
C SER A 67 -1.57 6.29 0.01
N ALA A 68 -0.93 5.22 0.49
CA ALA A 68 -0.85 4.87 1.91
C ALA A 68 -0.11 5.94 2.73
N GLY A 69 0.98 6.51 2.18
CA GLY A 69 1.74 7.58 2.83
C GLY A 69 0.90 8.85 3.04
N ASN A 70 0.08 9.23 2.06
CA ASN A 70 -0.81 10.38 2.15
C ASN A 70 -1.89 10.23 3.24
N LEU A 71 -2.33 8.99 3.49
CA LEU A 71 -3.35 8.66 4.51
C LEU A 71 -2.75 8.16 5.83
N LYS A 72 -1.42 8.17 5.97
CA LYS A 72 -0.72 7.65 7.16
C LYS A 72 -1.09 6.20 7.51
N PHE A 73 -1.37 5.37 6.51
CA PHE A 73 -1.46 3.92 6.69
C PHE A 73 -0.05 3.34 6.76
N THR A 74 0.60 3.57 7.90
CA THR A 74 2.04 3.35 8.07
C THR A 74 2.46 1.91 7.81
N GLU A 75 1.69 0.93 8.29
CA GLU A 75 1.99 -0.49 8.07
C GLU A 75 1.91 -0.84 6.58
N ILE A 76 0.86 -0.42 5.86
CA ILE A 76 0.76 -0.61 4.41
C ILE A 76 1.93 0.08 3.68
N TYR A 77 2.25 1.32 4.07
CA TYR A 77 3.37 2.07 3.51
C TYR A 77 4.70 1.31 3.67
N GLU A 78 4.96 0.75 4.85
CA GLU A 78 6.18 -0.01 5.11
C GLU A 78 6.23 -1.31 4.31
N MET A 79 5.10 -2.05 4.21
CA MET A 79 5.02 -3.27 3.39
C MET A 79 5.26 -2.98 1.91
N ALA A 80 4.60 -1.95 1.38
CA ALA A 80 4.78 -1.54 -0.01
C ALA A 80 6.22 -1.06 -0.29
N LYS A 81 6.85 -0.34 0.65
CA LYS A 81 8.25 0.10 0.55
C LYS A 81 9.22 -1.08 0.51
N GLU A 82 9.06 -2.06 1.41
CA GLU A 82 9.92 -3.25 1.42
C GLU A 82 9.78 -4.05 0.12
N MET A 83 8.54 -4.26 -0.36
CA MET A 83 8.28 -4.93 -1.63
C MET A 83 8.85 -4.16 -2.83
N GLU A 84 8.72 -2.82 -2.85
CA GLU A 84 9.26 -1.96 -3.91
C GLU A 84 10.78 -2.06 -4.00
N PHE A 85 11.47 -2.05 -2.85
CA PHE A 85 12.93 -2.20 -2.81
C PHE A 85 13.38 -3.58 -3.25
N ALA A 86 12.66 -4.63 -2.86
CA ALA A 86 12.95 -5.98 -3.33
C ALA A 86 12.79 -6.10 -4.85
N ALA A 87 11.69 -5.58 -5.39
CA ALA A 87 11.40 -5.59 -6.83
C ALA A 87 12.40 -4.75 -7.62
N SER A 88 12.80 -3.59 -7.11
CA SER A 88 13.84 -2.73 -7.73
C SER A 88 15.20 -3.44 -7.83
N ALA A 89 15.50 -4.30 -6.85
CA ALA A 89 16.70 -5.13 -6.84
C ALA A 89 16.50 -6.51 -7.51
N GLN A 90 15.32 -6.77 -8.08
CA GLN A 90 14.92 -8.05 -8.68
C GLN A 90 15.21 -9.27 -7.78
N LYS A 91 15.02 -9.11 -6.47
CA LYS A 91 15.29 -10.15 -5.47
C LYS A 91 14.29 -11.27 -5.62
N SER A 92 14.71 -12.42 -6.14
CA SER A 92 13.84 -13.58 -6.39
C SER A 92 13.55 -14.42 -5.15
N ASP A 93 14.31 -14.21 -4.07
CA ASP A 93 14.20 -14.87 -2.77
C ASP A 93 13.34 -14.07 -1.77
N PHE A 94 12.84 -12.90 -2.17
CA PHE A 94 11.91 -12.11 -1.37
C PHE A 94 10.51 -12.73 -1.40
N GLU A 95 9.82 -12.75 -0.26
CA GLU A 95 8.52 -13.38 -0.08
C GLU A 95 7.37 -12.47 -0.57
N TYR A 96 7.33 -12.16 -1.88
CA TYR A 96 6.35 -11.21 -2.46
C TYR A 96 4.90 -11.57 -2.13
N GLU A 97 4.55 -12.84 -2.13
CA GLU A 97 3.21 -13.32 -1.83
C GLU A 97 2.80 -13.01 -0.38
N ILE A 98 3.72 -13.13 0.58
CA ILE A 98 3.42 -12.85 1.99
C ILE A 98 3.24 -11.34 2.20
N TYR A 99 4.03 -10.52 1.51
CA TYR A 99 3.88 -9.07 1.54
C TYR A 99 2.63 -8.61 0.77
N PHE A 100 2.20 -9.34 -0.24
CA PHE A 100 0.94 -9.08 -0.94
C PHE A 100 -0.24 -9.30 0.01
N ASP A 101 -0.23 -10.39 0.78
CA ASP A 101 -1.28 -10.68 1.76
C ASP A 101 -1.29 -9.68 2.95
N ALA A 102 -0.19 -8.96 3.16
CA ALA A 102 -0.05 -7.93 4.20
C ALA A 102 -0.60 -6.54 3.79
N ILE A 103 -0.86 -6.33 2.50
CA ILE A 103 -1.35 -5.06 1.92
C ILE A 103 -2.86 -5.17 1.66
#